data_AF-A0A432F6P2-F1
#
_entry.id   AF-A0A432F6P2-F1
#
_cell.length_a   1.000
_cell.length_b   1.000
_cell.length_c   1.000
_cell.angle_alpha   90.00
_cell.angle_beta   90.00
_cell.angle_gamma   90.00
#
_symmetry.space_group_name_H-M   'P 1'
#
loop_
_entity.id
_entity.type
_entity.pdbx_description
1 polymer ?
#
loop_
_entity_poly.entity_id
_entity_poly.type
_entity_poly.pdbx_seq_one_letter_code
_entity_poly.pdbx_strand_id
1 'polypeptide(L)' 'MKAKEFDKKFDDNKEDIIDHLDLSSLKRLNHVQKRVNVDFPTWVIDSLDREARRIGVTRQSIIKLWLVERLEERSIRI' A
#
# COMPACT_ATOMS: atom_id res chain seq x y z
N MET A 1 -9.39 -25.76 -17.24
CA MET A 1 -10.64 -26.56 -17.22
C MET A 1 -11.75 -25.83 -17.96
N LYS A 2 -12.92 -26.46 -18.18
CA LYS A 2 -14.08 -25.77 -18.73
C LYS A 2 -14.79 -24.96 -17.63
N ALA A 3 -15.33 -23.79 -17.95
CA ALA A 3 -15.95 -22.88 -16.97
C ALA A 3 -16.99 -23.56 -16.06
N LYS A 4 -17.88 -24.40 -16.63
CA LYS A 4 -18.91 -25.13 -15.85
C LYS A 4 -18.34 -26.08 -14.80
N GLU A 5 -17.15 -26.61 -15.02
CA GLU A 5 -16.48 -27.52 -14.08
C GLU A 5 -15.79 -26.73 -12.96
N PHE A 6 -15.26 -25.54 -13.29
CA PHE A 6 -14.73 -24.60 -12.30
C PHE A 6 -15.83 -24.11 -11.36
N ASP A 7 -16.96 -23.65 -11.91
CA ASP A 7 -18.10 -23.14 -11.12
C ASP A 7 -18.59 -24.20 -10.14
N LYS A 8 -18.76 -25.44 -10.60
CA LYS A 8 -19.18 -26.54 -9.73
C LYS A 8 -18.18 -26.81 -8.60
N LYS A 9 -16.88 -26.79 -8.88
CA LYS A 9 -15.85 -26.99 -7.85
C LYS A 9 -15.78 -25.82 -6.86
N PHE A 10 -15.96 -24.58 -7.34
CA PHE A 10 -16.05 -23.38 -6.53
C PHE A 10 -17.24 -23.46 -5.56
N ASP A 11 -18.42 -23.78 -6.07
CA ASP A 11 -19.67 -23.82 -5.29
C ASP A 11 -19.70 -25.01 -4.31
N ASP A 12 -19.14 -26.15 -4.70
CA ASP A 12 -19.10 -27.35 -3.86
C ASP A 12 -18.18 -27.17 -2.63
N ASN A 13 -17.25 -26.21 -2.65
CA ASN A 13 -16.31 -25.87 -1.55
C ASN A 13 -15.54 -27.09 -0.97
N LYS A 14 -15.32 -28.11 -1.81
CA LYS A 14 -14.70 -29.40 -1.44
C LYS A 14 -13.22 -29.48 -1.76
N GLU A 15 -12.73 -28.63 -2.66
CA GLU A 15 -11.35 -28.62 -3.13
C GLU A 15 -10.87 -27.17 -3.27
N ASP A 16 -9.59 -26.93 -2.96
CA ASP A 16 -8.96 -25.63 -3.18
C ASP A 16 -8.80 -25.39 -4.68
N ILE A 17 -9.46 -24.35 -5.18
CA ILE A 17 -9.46 -23.95 -6.59
C ILE A 17 -8.25 -23.10 -6.97
N ILE A 18 -7.45 -22.66 -5.99
CA ILE A 18 -6.31 -21.77 -6.20
C ILE A 18 -5.27 -22.43 -7.13
N ASP A 19 -5.09 -23.74 -7.04
CA ASP A 19 -4.18 -24.52 -7.91
C ASP A 19 -4.62 -24.56 -9.39
N HIS A 20 -5.86 -24.13 -9.68
CA HIS A 20 -6.40 -24.06 -11.04
C HIS A 20 -6.40 -22.64 -11.62
N LEU A 21 -6.00 -21.64 -10.84
CA LEU A 21 -5.90 -20.25 -11.28
C LEU A 21 -4.50 -19.98 -11.86
N ASP A 22 -4.44 -19.28 -13.00
CA ASP A 22 -3.17 -18.76 -13.51
C ASP A 22 -2.77 -17.52 -12.71
N LEU A 23 -1.98 -17.75 -11.66
CA LEU A 23 -1.46 -16.73 -10.77
C LEU A 23 -0.25 -15.97 -11.34
N SER A 24 0.23 -16.32 -12.54
CA SER A 24 1.43 -15.69 -13.12
C SER A 24 1.27 -14.17 -13.35
N SER A 25 0.03 -13.71 -13.49
CA SER A 25 -0.32 -12.30 -13.67
C SER A 25 -0.77 -11.59 -12.40
N LEU A 26 -0.78 -12.26 -11.24
CA LEU A 26 -1.16 -11.66 -9.96
C LEU A 26 -0.21 -10.51 -9.62
N LYS A 27 -0.74 -9.29 -9.67
CA LYS A 27 -0.04 -8.09 -9.23
C LYS A 27 -0.73 -7.55 -7.99
N ARG A 28 0.03 -7.45 -6.90
CA ARG A 28 -0.40 -6.63 -5.76
C ARG A 28 -0.28 -5.17 -6.15
N LEU A 29 -1.40 -4.60 -6.60
CA LEU A 29 -1.58 -3.15 -6.73
C LEU A 29 -1.16 -2.54 -5.37
N ASN A 30 -0.22 -1.59 -5.39
CA ASN A 30 0.41 -0.92 -4.23
C ASN A 30 1.70 -1.52 -3.64
N HIS A 31 2.25 -2.62 -4.18
CA HIS A 31 3.56 -3.15 -3.72
C HIS A 31 4.78 -2.53 -4.42
N VAL A 32 4.59 -1.83 -5.54
CA VAL A 32 5.70 -1.24 -6.30
C VAL A 32 6.12 0.07 -5.66
N GLN A 33 7.28 0.07 -5.00
CA GLN A 33 7.87 1.27 -4.42
C GLN A 33 8.60 2.08 -5.49
N LYS A 34 8.28 3.37 -5.62
CA LYS A 34 9.01 4.31 -6.47
C LYS A 34 9.80 5.29 -5.59
N ARG A 35 11.09 5.45 -5.87
CA ARG A 35 11.92 6.46 -5.18
C ARG A 35 11.59 7.84 -5.74
N VAL A 36 11.42 8.81 -4.85
CA VAL A 36 11.21 10.23 -5.17
C VAL A 36 12.22 11.03 -4.35
N ASN A 37 12.90 11.98 -5.01
CA ASN A 37 13.82 12.92 -4.36
C ASN A 37 13.11 14.27 -4.23
N VAL A 38 13.23 14.91 -3.07
CA VAL A 38 12.60 16.20 -2.76
C VAL A 38 13.57 17.01 -1.90
N ASP A 39 13.77 18.27 -2.26
CA ASP A 39 14.53 19.22 -1.45
C ASP A 39 13.60 19.99 -0.51
N PHE A 40 14.08 20.24 0.70
CA PHE A 40 13.37 21.01 1.73
C PHE A 40 14.27 22.13 2.27
N PRO A 41 13.71 23.32 2.57
CA PRO A 41 14.44 24.32 3.32
C PRO A 41 14.93 23.77 4.67
N THR A 42 16.09 24.24 5.14
CA THR A 42 16.70 23.76 6.40
C THR A 42 15.73 23.81 7.59
N TRP A 43 14.97 24.90 7.71
CA TRP A 43 14.01 25.06 8.81
C TRP A 43 12.90 23.99 8.82
N VAL A 44 12.54 23.47 7.65
CA VAL A 44 11.55 22.37 7.52
C VAL A 44 12.16 21.08 8.03
N ILE A 45 13.40 20.79 7.63
CA ILE A 45 14.13 19.58 8.07
C ILE A 45 14.27 19.58 9.59
N ASP A 46 14.69 20.71 10.17
CA ASP A 46 14.84 20.85 11.62
C ASP A 46 13.51 20.65 12.37
N SER A 47 12.41 21.13 11.80
CA SER A 47 11.08 20.93 12.36
C SER A 47 10.65 19.46 12.31
N LEU A 48 10.85 18.81 11.16
CA LEU A 48 10.57 17.38 10.99
C LEU A 48 11.40 16.53 11.97
N ASP A 49 12.65 16.89 12.21
CA ASP A 49 13.53 16.17 13.14
C ASP A 49 13.15 16.32 14.60
N ARG A 50 12.69 17.49 15.01
CA ARG A 50 12.15 17.68 16.36
C ARG A 50 10.93 16.81 16.56
N GLU A 51 10.04 16.80 15.57
CA GLU A 51 8.78 16.07 15.69
C GLU A 51 8.97 14.55 15.59
N ALA A 52 9.82 14.09 14.68
CA ALA A 52 10.19 12.68 14.58
C ALA A 52 10.79 12.17 15.90
N ARG A 53 11.68 12.95 16.55
CA ARG A 53 12.21 12.63 17.88
C ARG A 53 11.15 12.61 18.97
N ARG A 54 10.21 13.57 18.96
CA ARG A 54 9.12 13.66 19.95
C ARG A 54 8.25 12.40 19.94
N ILE A 55 7.97 11.86 18.75
CA ILE A 55 7.13 10.67 18.56
C ILE A 55 7.95 9.36 18.62
N GLY A 56 9.27 9.44 18.51
CA GLY A 56 10.16 8.28 18.55
C GLY A 56 10.26 7.54 17.21
N VAL A 57 10.16 8.26 16.10
CA VAL A 57 10.20 7.70 14.73
C VAL A 57 11.31 8.35 13.90
N THR A 58 11.58 7.80 12.72
CA THR A 58 12.52 8.42 11.77
C THR A 58 11.86 9.58 11.03
N ARG A 59 12.67 10.52 10.52
CA ARG A 59 12.20 11.59 9.62
C ARG A 59 11.44 11.04 8.41
N GLN A 60 11.89 9.93 7.84
CA GLN A 60 11.23 9.32 6.69
C GLN A 60 9.87 8.71 7.07
N SER A 61 9.75 8.14 8.26
CA SER A 61 8.48 7.61 8.77
C SER A 61 7.45 8.71 8.97
N ILE A 62 7.84 9.84 9.58
CA ILE A 62 6.89 10.94 9.81
C ILE A 62 6.46 11.61 8.50
N ILE A 63 7.37 11.78 7.54
CA ILE A 63 7.03 12.28 6.20
C ILE A 63 6.00 11.38 5.52
N LYS A 64 6.20 10.05 5.58
CA LYS A 64 5.26 9.08 5.00
C LYS A 64 3.89 9.16 5.65
N LEU A 65 3.84 9.18 6.99
CA LEU A 65 2.59 9.23 7.74
C LEU A 65 1.78 10.47 7.38
N TRP A 66 2.37 11.66 7.49
CA TRP A 66 1.70 12.92 7.22
C TRP A 66 1.25 13.06 5.76
N LEU A 67 2.04 12.54 4.81
CA LEU A 67 1.65 12.55 3.40
C LEU A 67 0.41 11.68 3.17
N VAL A 68 0.36 10.49 3.77
CA VAL A 68 -0.81 9.60 3.67
C VAL A 68 -2.03 10.24 4.33
N GLU A 69 -1.91 10.72 5.57
CA GLU A 69 -3.00 11.42 6.28
C GLU A 69 -3.56 12.57 5.44
N ARG A 70 -2.68 13.38 4.86
CA ARG A 70 -3.10 14.52 4.03
C ARG A 70 -3.80 14.12 2.73
N LEU A 71 -3.39 12.99 2.13
CA LEU A 71 -4.05 12.45 0.94
C LEU A 71 -5.41 11.84 1.28
N GLU A 72 -5.52 11.12 2.39
CA GLU A 72 -6.78 10.57 2.90
C GLU A 72 -7.78 11.67 3.24
N GLU A 73 -7.34 12.71 3.96
CA GLU A 73 -8.17 13.90 4.25
C GLU A 73 -8.78 14.52 3.00
N ARG A 74 -8.03 14.52 1.88
CA ARG A 74 -8.51 15.04 0.59
C ARG A 74 -9.43 14.07 -0.12
N SER A 75 -9.13 12.78 -0.08
CA SER A 75 -9.95 11.73 -0.69
C SER A 75 -11.32 11.61 -0.03
N ILE A 76 -11.42 11.84 1.29
CA ILE A 76 -12.68 11.80 2.04
C ILE A 76 -13.57 13.02 1.74
N ARG A 77 -13.00 14.10 1.21
CA ARG A 77 -13.70 15.36 0.92
C ARG A 77 -14.19 15.48 -0.54
N ILE A 78 -14.11 14.41 -1.33
CA ILE A 78 -14.58 14.31 -2.72
C ILE A 78 -15.69 13.26 -2.76
#